data_AF-A0AAD7UJH4-F1
#
_entry.id   AF-A0AAD7UJH4-F1
#
_cell.length_a   1.000
_cell.length_b   1.000
_cell.length_c   1.000
_cell.angle_alpha   90.00
_cell.angle_beta   90.00
_cell.angle_gamma   90.00
#
_symmetry.space_group_name_H-M   'P 1'
#
loop_
_entity.id
_entity.type
_entity.pdbx_description
1 polymer ?
#
loop_
_entity_poly.entity_id
_entity_poly.type
_entity_poly.pdbx_seq_one_letter_code
_entity_poly.pdbx_strand_id
1 'polypeptide(L)'
;MVDIAAEVKASPQWSWKRVAAELSELGVGDVDEKSFWEESHAGAAVAILKSRFEAEVARARTVFAAEKRLFLDIDGVLNRTQSASHVRLDPDLVRKLRNICVRAGNVKIVLSTFWREFDAYLVFVLGRLGVPAPVVGRTPGNPTDPDYDRGIPRAREISACLRSSSCPPGVPYVIIDDRSV
;
A
#
# COMPACT_ATOMS: atom_id res chain seq x y z
N MET A 1 -8.19 -23.40 4.03
CA MET A 1 -7.15 -23.49 2.99
C MET A 1 -7.53 -22.52 1.90
N VAL A 2 -6.70 -21.51 1.63
CA VAL A 2 -6.94 -20.58 0.52
C VAL A 2 -6.68 -21.34 -0.78
N ASP A 3 -7.62 -21.25 -1.73
CA ASP A 3 -7.46 -21.83 -3.06
C ASP A 3 -6.39 -21.05 -3.82
N ILE A 4 -5.18 -21.60 -3.80
CA ILE A 4 -3.99 -20.99 -4.38
C ILE A 4 -4.19 -20.77 -5.90
N ALA A 5 -4.94 -21.65 -6.59
CA ALA A 5 -5.20 -21.49 -8.02
C ALA A 5 -6.07 -20.27 -8.32
N ALA A 6 -7.00 -19.92 -7.42
CA ALA A 6 -7.81 -18.72 -7.54
C ALA A 6 -6.99 -17.43 -7.34
N GLU A 7 -6.01 -17.43 -6.43
CA GLU A 7 -5.12 -16.29 -6.18
C GLU A 7 -4.17 -16.00 -7.36
N VAL A 8 -3.74 -17.03 -8.11
CA VAL A 8 -2.93 -16.86 -9.34
C VAL A 8 -3.72 -16.29 -10.47
N LYS A 9 -4.90 -16.85 -10.74
CA LYS A 9 -5.78 -16.39 -11.82
C LYS A 9 -6.18 -14.92 -11.66
N ALA A 10 -6.21 -14.43 -10.41
CA ALA A 10 -6.49 -13.04 -10.09
C ALA A 10 -5.25 -12.11 -10.16
N SER A 11 -4.03 -12.65 -10.28
CA SER A 11 -2.79 -11.86 -10.25
C SER A 11 -2.39 -11.40 -11.66
N PRO A 12 -2.40 -10.08 -11.96
CA PRO A 12 -2.16 -9.56 -13.32
C PRO A 12 -0.76 -9.87 -13.90
N GLN A 13 0.19 -10.22 -13.03
CA GLN A 13 1.60 -10.39 -13.35
C GLN A 13 1.99 -11.82 -13.75
N TRP A 14 1.08 -12.79 -13.62
CA TRP A 14 1.31 -14.20 -13.96
C TRP A 14 0.15 -14.74 -14.78
N SER A 15 0.19 -14.48 -16.09
CA SER A 15 -0.70 -15.14 -17.05
C SER A 15 -0.16 -16.54 -17.38
N TRP A 16 -1.06 -17.47 -17.72
CA TRP A 16 -0.69 -18.80 -18.21
C TRP A 16 0.34 -18.75 -19.36
N LYS A 17 0.28 -17.70 -20.19
CA LYS A 17 1.27 -17.46 -21.27
C LYS A 17 2.71 -17.34 -20.76
N ARG A 18 2.92 -16.75 -19.58
CA ARG A 18 4.25 -16.63 -18.97
C ARG A 18 4.73 -17.97 -18.42
N VAL A 19 3.84 -18.72 -17.78
CA VAL A 19 4.15 -20.05 -17.25
C VAL A 19 4.48 -21.03 -18.38
N ALA A 20 3.73 -20.99 -19.48
CA ALA A 20 4.00 -21.78 -20.69
C ALA A 20 5.36 -21.41 -21.33
N ALA A 21 5.72 -20.13 -21.36
CA ALA A 21 7.04 -19.69 -21.86
C ALA A 21 8.19 -20.24 -20.99
N GLU A 22 8.08 -20.18 -19.66
CA GLU A 22 9.10 -20.72 -18.75
C GLU A 22 9.19 -22.26 -18.83
N LEU A 23 8.07 -22.96 -19.02
CA LEU A 23 8.04 -24.42 -19.26
C LEU A 23 8.78 -24.79 -20.55
N SER A 24 8.55 -24.04 -21.63
CA SER A 24 9.24 -24.24 -22.90
C SER A 24 10.75 -24.00 -22.78
N GLU A 25 11.18 -22.98 -22.03
CA GLU A 25 12.61 -22.73 -21.76
C GLU A 25 13.26 -23.87 -20.95
N LEU A 26 12.50 -24.54 -20.11
CA LEU A 26 12.94 -25.71 -19.34
C LEU A 26 12.86 -27.03 -20.13
N GLY A 27 12.52 -26.98 -21.42
CA GLY A 27 12.43 -28.16 -22.29
C GLY A 27 11.25 -29.07 -21.98
N VAL A 28 10.25 -28.56 -21.27
CA VAL A 28 8.98 -29.25 -21.08
C VAL A 28 8.12 -28.95 -22.30
N GLY A 29 7.65 -29.99 -22.99
CA GLY A 29 6.73 -29.83 -24.12
C GLY A 29 5.43 -29.11 -23.74
N ASP A 30 4.52 -28.92 -24.69
CA ASP A 30 3.23 -28.24 -24.44
C ASP A 30 2.46 -28.91 -23.28
N VAL A 31 2.54 -28.29 -22.11
CA VAL A 31 1.67 -28.58 -20.98
C VAL A 31 0.47 -27.67 -21.14
N ASP A 32 -0.75 -28.17 -21.00
CA ASP A 32 -1.92 -27.32 -20.90
C ASP A 32 -2.18 -26.92 -19.44
N GLU A 33 -2.87 -25.79 -19.23
CA GLU A 33 -3.07 -25.20 -17.89
C GLU A 33 -3.69 -26.20 -16.92
N LYS A 34 -4.62 -27.04 -17.39
CA LYS A 34 -5.33 -28.00 -16.55
C LYS A 34 -4.41 -29.15 -16.15
N SER A 35 -3.65 -29.71 -17.09
CA SER A 35 -2.67 -30.77 -16.82
C SER A 35 -1.50 -30.33 -15.94
N PHE A 36 -1.11 -29.05 -16.00
CA PHE A 36 -0.12 -28.47 -15.08
C PHE A 36 -0.57 -28.53 -13.62
N TRP A 37 -1.88 -28.39 -13.37
CA TRP A 37 -2.46 -28.44 -12.03
C TRP A 37 -2.95 -29.83 -11.61
N GLU A 38 -3.18 -30.78 -12.53
CA GLU A 38 -3.81 -32.09 -12.27
C GLU A 38 -2.84 -33.30 -12.16
N GLU A 39 -1.51 -33.09 -12.21
CA GLU A 39 -0.46 -34.12 -12.07
C GLU A 39 -0.47 -35.25 -13.13
N SER A 40 0.43 -35.14 -14.11
CA SER A 40 1.32 -36.20 -14.62
C SER A 40 1.92 -35.73 -15.94
N HIS A 41 3.16 -36.14 -16.27
CA HIS A 41 3.91 -35.82 -17.50
C HIS A 41 4.79 -34.56 -17.46
N ALA A 42 5.61 -34.38 -16.40
CA ALA A 42 6.94 -33.72 -16.42
C ALA A 42 7.44 -33.46 -14.97
N GLY A 43 7.50 -34.52 -14.15
CA GLY A 43 7.56 -34.40 -12.68
C GLY A 43 8.62 -33.44 -12.12
N ALA A 44 9.83 -33.38 -12.70
CA ALA A 44 10.90 -32.53 -12.19
C ALA A 44 10.70 -31.03 -12.51
N ALA A 45 10.36 -30.70 -13.76
CA ALA A 45 10.20 -29.30 -14.17
C ALA A 45 8.91 -28.68 -13.62
N VAL A 46 7.81 -29.46 -13.57
CA VAL A 46 6.58 -29.05 -12.90
C VAL A 46 6.82 -28.82 -11.40
N ALA A 47 7.59 -29.68 -10.73
CA ALA A 47 7.96 -29.48 -9.33
C ALA A 47 8.80 -28.21 -9.11
N ILE A 48 9.76 -27.91 -9.99
CA ILE A 48 10.58 -26.69 -9.91
C ILE A 48 9.71 -25.44 -10.04
N LEU A 49 8.81 -25.39 -11.02
CA LEU A 49 7.92 -24.25 -11.21
C LEU A 49 6.92 -24.10 -10.07
N LYS A 50 6.34 -25.21 -9.58
CA LYS A 50 5.47 -25.22 -8.41
C LYS A 50 6.19 -24.66 -7.17
N SER A 51 7.41 -25.13 -6.91
CA SER A 51 8.24 -24.65 -5.79
C SER A 51 8.57 -23.15 -5.89
N ARG A 52 8.96 -22.68 -7.08
CA ARG A 52 9.21 -21.24 -7.34
C ARG A 52 7.95 -20.41 -7.12
N PHE A 53 6.82 -20.91 -7.60
CA PHE A 53 5.53 -20.25 -7.48
C PHE A 53 5.08 -20.16 -6.01
N GLU A 54 5.18 -21.26 -5.25
CA GLU A 54 4.90 -21.26 -3.81
C GLU A 54 5.80 -20.29 -3.04
N ALA A 55 7.09 -20.23 -3.39
CA ALA A 55 8.03 -19.27 -2.81
C ALA A 55 7.65 -17.81 -3.12
N GLU A 56 7.23 -17.52 -4.36
CA GLU A 56 6.82 -16.17 -4.75
C GLU A 56 5.49 -15.77 -4.10
N VAL A 57 4.52 -16.69 -3.98
CA VAL A 57 3.28 -16.45 -3.22
C VAL A 57 3.59 -16.21 -1.74
N ALA A 58 4.48 -17.01 -1.15
CA ALA A 58 4.91 -16.82 0.23
C ALA A 58 5.57 -15.44 0.43
N ARG A 59 6.42 -15.02 -0.52
CA ARG A 59 7.01 -13.68 -0.56
C ARG A 59 5.94 -12.59 -0.69
N ALA A 60 5.03 -12.70 -1.64
CA ALA A 60 3.97 -11.73 -1.88
C ALA A 60 3.06 -11.59 -0.64
N ARG A 61 2.69 -12.71 0.00
CA ARG A 61 1.93 -12.71 1.26
C ARG A 61 2.70 -12.02 2.38
N THR A 62 3.99 -12.29 2.51
CA THR A 62 4.86 -11.63 3.51
C THR A 62 4.91 -10.13 3.27
N VAL A 63 5.11 -9.69 2.02
CA VAL A 63 5.11 -8.26 1.66
C VAL A 63 3.75 -7.62 1.91
N PHE A 64 2.65 -8.29 1.58
CA PHE A 64 1.30 -7.76 1.76
C PHE A 64 0.91 -7.66 3.24
N ALA A 65 1.32 -8.64 4.05
CA ALA A 65 1.10 -8.67 5.48
C ALA A 65 2.03 -7.73 6.26
N ALA A 66 3.20 -7.38 5.72
CA ALA A 66 4.11 -6.44 6.35
C ALA A 66 3.44 -5.06 6.52
N GLU A 67 3.52 -4.52 7.73
CA GLU A 67 3.00 -3.20 8.05
C GLU A 67 3.73 -2.13 7.25
N LYS A 68 2.99 -1.11 6.78
CA LYS A 68 3.52 0.03 6.02
C LYS A 68 2.95 1.32 6.59
N ARG A 69 3.73 2.40 6.54
CA ARG A 69 3.26 3.74 6.91
C ARG A 69 3.00 4.61 5.69
N LEU A 70 1.89 5.33 5.73
CA LEU A 70 1.59 6.37 4.76
C LEU A 70 1.51 7.71 5.50
N PHE A 71 2.49 8.58 5.28
CA PHE A 71 2.40 9.98 5.68
C PHE A 71 1.55 10.70 4.65
N LEU A 72 0.40 11.24 5.10
CA LEU A 72 -0.63 11.78 4.23
C LEU A 72 -0.88 13.26 4.53
N ASP A 73 -0.61 14.12 3.55
CA ASP A 73 -1.23 15.44 3.50
C ASP A 73 -2.65 15.37 2.92
N ILE A 74 -3.44 16.40 3.18
CA ILE A 74 -4.83 16.55 2.76
C ILE A 74 -4.94 17.66 1.71
N ASP A 75 -4.47 18.86 2.03
CA ASP A 75 -4.56 19.98 1.11
C ASP A 75 -3.61 19.78 -0.06
N GLY A 76 -4.09 20.02 -1.29
CA GLY A 76 -3.33 19.76 -2.52
C GLY A 76 -3.13 18.28 -2.87
N VAL A 77 -3.39 17.35 -1.94
CA VAL A 77 -3.26 15.90 -2.14
C VAL A 77 -4.62 15.22 -2.33
N LEU A 78 -5.53 15.40 -1.38
CA LEU A 78 -6.90 14.87 -1.43
C LEU A 78 -7.93 15.92 -1.80
N ASN A 79 -7.49 17.15 -2.03
CA ASN A 79 -8.28 18.22 -2.62
C ASN A 79 -7.41 19.05 -3.56
N ARG A 80 -8.05 19.91 -4.35
CA ARG A 80 -7.36 20.87 -5.23
C ARG A 80 -7.31 22.29 -4.67
N THR A 81 -7.76 22.47 -3.44
CA THR A 81 -7.93 23.79 -2.82
C THR A 81 -6.87 23.99 -1.74
N GLN A 82 -5.93 24.91 -1.97
CA GLN A 82 -4.84 25.18 -1.01
C GLN A 82 -5.26 26.06 0.18
N SER A 83 -6.46 26.68 0.12
CA SER A 83 -6.92 27.70 1.08
C SER A 83 -8.35 27.45 1.60
N ALA A 84 -8.81 26.20 1.58
CA ALA A 84 -10.13 25.89 2.12
C ALA A 84 -10.19 26.19 3.62
N SER A 85 -11.23 26.89 4.08
CA SER A 85 -11.46 27.16 5.51
C SER A 85 -11.96 25.93 6.29
N HIS A 86 -12.23 24.85 5.57
CA HIS A 86 -12.74 23.59 6.09
C HIS A 86 -12.15 22.44 5.30
N VAL A 87 -12.05 21.28 5.94
CA VAL A 87 -11.64 20.04 5.27
C VAL A 87 -12.67 19.68 4.20
N ARG A 88 -12.25 19.75 2.94
CA ARG A 88 -12.97 19.27 1.77
C ARG A 88 -12.11 18.22 1.10
N LEU A 89 -12.70 17.09 0.70
CA LEU A 89 -12.00 16.03 -0.02
C LEU A 89 -12.67 15.80 -1.38
N ASP A 90 -11.85 15.70 -2.43
CA ASP A 90 -12.32 15.44 -3.78
C ASP A 90 -12.51 13.92 -3.98
N PRO A 91 -13.71 13.45 -4.39
CA PRO A 91 -14.01 12.03 -4.45
C PRO A 91 -13.09 11.19 -5.34
N ASP A 92 -12.55 11.77 -6.41
CA ASP A 92 -11.64 11.08 -7.32
C ASP A 92 -10.25 10.87 -6.71
N LEU A 93 -9.75 11.82 -5.93
CA LEU A 93 -8.47 11.72 -5.23
C LEU A 93 -8.57 10.72 -4.07
N VAL A 94 -9.68 10.74 -3.33
CA VAL A 94 -9.95 9.74 -2.29
C VAL A 94 -10.08 8.34 -2.88
N ARG A 95 -10.68 8.18 -4.06
CA ARG A 95 -10.72 6.89 -4.78
C ARG A 95 -9.32 6.39 -5.13
N LYS A 96 -8.40 7.27 -5.55
CA LYS A 96 -7.00 6.91 -5.80
C LYS A 96 -6.30 6.46 -4.52
N LEU A 97 -6.45 7.21 -3.43
CA LEU A 97 -5.92 6.82 -2.11
C LEU A 97 -6.42 5.45 -1.68
N ARG A 98 -7.73 5.21 -1.79
CA ARG A 98 -8.34 3.90 -1.48
C ARG A 98 -7.68 2.78 -2.28
N ASN A 99 -7.51 2.97 -3.58
CA ASN A 99 -6.88 1.98 -4.45
C ASN A 99 -5.42 1.71 -4.05
N ILE A 100 -4.68 2.75 -3.64
CA ILE A 100 -3.31 2.60 -3.12
C ILE A 100 -3.33 1.73 -1.85
N CYS A 101 -4.19 2.05 -0.87
CA CYS A 101 -4.28 1.29 0.38
C CYS A 101 -4.65 -0.18 0.15
N VAL A 102 -5.63 -0.44 -0.73
CA VAL A 102 -6.05 -1.81 -1.09
C VAL A 102 -4.91 -2.60 -1.74
N ARG A 103 -4.20 -1.98 -2.69
CA ARG A 103 -3.11 -2.66 -3.42
C ARG A 103 -1.87 -2.88 -2.57
N ALA A 104 -1.57 -1.96 -1.65
CA ALA A 104 -0.36 -2.03 -0.84
C ALA A 104 -0.46 -3.06 0.31
N GLY A 105 -1.65 -3.28 0.87
CA GLY A 105 -1.85 -4.18 2.00
C GLY A 105 -1.23 -3.68 3.32
N ASN A 106 -1.93 -3.89 4.43
CA ASN A 106 -1.51 -3.49 5.79
C ASN A 106 -0.89 -2.08 5.89
N VAL A 107 -1.57 -1.08 5.31
CA VAL A 107 -1.17 0.33 5.39
C VAL A 107 -1.80 0.99 6.60
N LYS A 108 -1.01 1.76 7.34
CA LYS A 108 -1.44 2.62 8.45
C LYS A 108 -1.11 4.08 8.14
N ILE A 109 -2.08 4.97 8.28
CA ILE A 109 -1.96 6.39 7.93
C ILE A 109 -1.41 7.17 9.13
N VAL A 110 -0.42 8.03 8.88
CA VAL A 110 0.05 9.07 9.78
C VAL A 110 -0.31 10.41 9.16
N LEU A 111 -1.07 11.24 9.86
CA LEU A 111 -1.48 12.55 9.34
C LEU A 111 -0.27 13.49 9.34
N SER A 112 0.16 13.88 8.15
CA SER A 112 1.17 14.90 7.90
C SER A 112 0.49 16.04 7.18
N THR A 113 -0.38 16.77 7.88
CA THR A 113 -1.20 17.84 7.30
C THR A 113 -1.36 18.99 8.29
N PHE A 114 -1.78 20.16 7.81
CA PHE A 114 -2.18 21.27 8.68
C PHE A 114 -3.35 20.87 9.60
N TRP A 115 -4.31 20.11 9.08
CA TRP A 115 -5.53 19.69 9.78
C TRP A 115 -5.35 18.60 10.85
N ARG A 116 -4.11 18.18 11.15
CA ARG A 116 -3.82 16.97 11.95
C ARG A 116 -4.28 17.05 13.41
N GLU A 117 -4.62 18.23 13.90
CA GLU A 117 -5.23 18.41 15.22
C GLU A 117 -6.68 17.95 15.28
N PHE A 118 -7.37 17.95 14.14
CA PHE A 118 -8.72 17.45 13.96
C PHE A 118 -8.71 15.98 13.51
N ASP A 119 -7.79 15.18 14.06
CA ASP A 119 -7.56 13.78 13.67
C ASP A 119 -8.81 12.91 13.78
N ALA A 120 -9.60 13.04 14.84
CA ALA A 120 -10.86 12.32 15.01
C ALA A 120 -11.86 12.62 13.87
N TYR A 121 -11.92 13.89 13.43
CA TYR A 121 -12.76 14.28 12.30
C TYR A 121 -12.23 13.71 10.98
N LEU A 122 -10.91 13.75 10.76
CA LEU A 122 -10.28 13.16 9.59
C LEU A 122 -10.48 11.64 9.54
N VAL A 123 -10.36 10.94 10.67
CA VAL A 123 -10.68 9.51 10.80
C VAL A 123 -12.12 9.24 10.37
N PHE A 124 -13.06 10.02 10.89
CA PHE A 124 -14.47 9.89 10.56
C PHE A 124 -14.72 10.09 9.06
N VAL A 125 -14.20 11.16 8.46
CA VAL A 125 -14.41 11.48 7.05
C VAL A 125 -13.76 10.44 6.14
N LEU A 126 -12.50 10.07 6.38
CA LEU A 126 -11.79 9.06 5.59
C LEU A 126 -12.48 7.70 5.67
N GLY A 127 -12.94 7.30 6.86
CA GLY A 127 -13.72 6.08 7.07
C GLY A 127 -15.06 6.13 6.33
N ARG A 128 -15.77 7.26 6.40
CA ARG A 128 -17.06 7.46 5.70
C ARG A 128 -16.92 7.36 4.17
N LEU A 129 -15.78 7.78 3.63
CA LEU A 129 -15.45 7.68 2.21
C LEU A 129 -14.84 6.34 1.81
N GLY A 130 -14.72 5.38 2.73
CA GLY A 130 -14.30 4.01 2.47
C GLY A 130 -12.80 3.84 2.29
N VAL A 131 -11.97 4.70 2.91
CA VAL A 131 -10.53 4.45 3.01
C VAL A 131 -10.31 3.33 4.05
N PRO A 132 -9.71 2.18 3.66
CA PRO A 132 -9.62 1.02 4.55
C PRO A 132 -8.45 1.09 5.54
N ALA A 133 -7.50 2.00 5.32
CA ALA A 133 -6.31 2.14 6.17
C ALA A 133 -6.65 2.97 7.42
N PRO A 134 -6.37 2.46 8.64
CA PRO A 134 -6.61 3.22 9.86
C PRO A 134 -5.61 4.38 9.99
N VAL A 135 -6.07 5.49 10.54
CA VAL A 135 -5.17 6.54 11.04
C VAL A 135 -4.69 6.15 12.43
N VAL A 136 -3.38 6.23 12.64
CA VAL A 136 -2.72 5.72 13.86
C VAL A 136 -1.92 6.78 14.61
N GLY A 137 -1.88 7.99 14.07
CA GLY A 137 -1.08 9.07 14.61
C GLY A 137 -0.96 10.23 13.63
N ARG A 138 -0.12 11.18 14.02
CA ARG A 138 0.14 12.42 13.31
C ARG A 138 1.58 12.87 13.50
N THR A 139 2.09 13.67 12.58
CA THR A 139 3.39 14.33 12.76
C THR A 139 3.32 15.30 13.94
N PRO A 140 4.45 15.56 14.64
CA PRO A 140 4.48 16.47 15.77
C PRO A 140 4.16 17.91 15.35
N GLY A 141 3.83 18.74 16.34
CA GLY A 141 3.47 20.14 16.14
C GLY A 141 1.97 20.39 16.12
N ASN A 142 1.62 21.66 16.32
CA ASN A 142 0.25 22.16 16.48
C ASN A 142 0.06 23.34 15.52
N PRO A 143 -0.40 23.13 14.28
CA PRO A 143 -0.48 24.19 13.28
C PRO A 143 -1.52 25.28 13.57
N THR A 144 -2.49 25.00 14.43
CA THR A 144 -3.49 25.99 14.86
C THR A 144 -2.99 26.88 15.99
N ASP A 145 -1.91 26.49 16.68
CA ASP A 145 -1.22 27.33 17.65
C ASP A 145 -0.64 28.59 16.97
N PRO A 146 -0.94 29.80 17.48
CA PRO A 146 -0.35 31.05 16.98
C PRO A 146 1.17 31.06 17.00
N ASP A 147 1.80 30.36 17.96
CA ASP A 147 3.25 30.30 18.13
C ASP A 147 3.89 29.19 17.27
N TYR A 148 3.10 28.50 16.44
CA TYR A 148 3.60 27.46 15.55
C TYR A 148 4.50 28.04 14.47
N ASP A 149 5.77 27.64 14.48
CA ASP A 149 6.72 27.97 13.43
C ASP A 149 6.35 27.23 12.12
N ARG A 150 5.56 27.90 11.29
CA ARG A 150 5.17 27.46 9.95
C ARG A 150 6.34 27.39 8.97
N GLY A 151 7.50 27.94 9.35
CA GLY A 151 8.76 27.83 8.61
C GLY A 151 9.45 26.48 8.78
N ILE A 152 9.04 25.65 9.75
CA ILE A 152 9.57 24.29 9.89
C ILE A 152 9.16 23.45 8.67
N PRO A 153 10.12 22.88 7.92
CA PRO A 153 9.79 22.02 6.80
C PRO A 153 9.06 20.76 7.27
N ARG A 154 8.03 20.33 6.52
CA ARG A 154 7.27 19.11 6.81
C ARG A 154 8.17 17.88 6.93
N ALA A 155 9.22 17.80 6.11
CA ALA A 155 10.24 16.75 6.17
C ALA A 155 10.86 16.59 7.57
N ARG A 156 11.05 17.69 8.31
CA ARG A 156 11.57 17.67 9.69
C ARG A 156 10.56 17.07 10.66
N GLU A 157 9.27 17.39 10.52
CA GLU A 157 8.20 16.79 11.33
C GLU A 157 8.10 15.28 11.07
N ILE A 158 8.13 14.86 9.81
CA ILE A 158 8.12 13.45 9.41
C ILE A 158 9.35 12.73 9.98
N SER A 159 10.54 13.31 9.86
CA SER A 159 11.78 12.76 10.43
C SER A 159 11.73 12.63 11.95
N ALA A 160 11.06 13.55 12.64
CA ALA A 160 10.83 13.45 14.08
C ALA A 160 9.86 12.30 14.41
N CYS A 161 8.76 12.16 13.63
CA CYS A 161 7.83 11.06 13.78
C CYS A 161 8.46 9.68 13.49
N LEU A 162 9.37 9.58 12.52
CA LEU A 162 10.10 8.35 12.21
C LEU A 162 11.07 7.92 13.33
N ARG A 163 11.45 8.86 14.20
CA ARG A 163 12.31 8.61 15.36
C ARG A 163 11.54 8.37 16.65
N SER A 164 10.22 8.60 16.66
CA SER A 164 9.39 8.39 17.85
C SER A 164 8.81 6.97 17.89
N SER A 165 8.37 6.56 19.09
CA SER A 165 7.75 5.25 19.32
C SER A 165 6.47 5.02 18.50
N SER A 166 5.82 6.09 18.04
CA SER A 166 4.65 6.04 17.15
C SER A 166 4.97 5.50 15.74
N CYS A 167 6.24 5.48 15.35
CA CYS A 167 6.69 4.88 14.10
C CYS A 167 7.85 3.91 14.38
N PRO A 168 7.57 2.60 14.48
CA PRO A 168 8.61 1.62 14.75
C PRO A 168 9.72 1.66 13.67
N PRO A 169 11.00 1.55 14.07
CA PRO A 169 12.10 1.51 13.12
C PRO A 169 11.95 0.31 12.17
N GLY A 170 12.36 0.49 10.92
CA GLY A 170 12.32 -0.56 9.90
C GLY A 170 10.97 -0.77 9.21
N VAL A 171 9.92 -0.06 9.60
CA VAL A 171 8.63 -0.09 8.89
C VAL A 171 8.75 0.68 7.57
N PRO A 172 8.53 0.05 6.40
CA PRO A 172 8.52 0.76 5.12
C PRO A 172 7.48 1.87 5.11
N TYR A 173 7.81 3.01 4.50
CA TYR A 173 6.92 4.15 4.46
C TYR A 173 6.91 4.86 3.10
N VAL A 174 5.82 5.56 2.85
CA VAL A 174 5.63 6.47 1.71
C VAL A 174 5.09 7.79 2.23
N ILE A 175 5.51 8.88 1.59
CA ILE A 175 5.00 10.24 1.84
C ILE A 175 4.19 10.64 0.60
N ILE A 176 2.96 11.06 0.80
CA ILE A 176 2.14 11.71 -0.24
C ILE A 176 1.84 13.12 0.26
N ASP A 177 2.51 14.08 -0.34
CA ASP A 177 2.50 15.49 0.05
C ASP A 177 2.55 16.34 -1.23
N ASP A 178 1.89 17.49 -1.23
CA ASP A 178 1.90 18.45 -2.36
C ASP A 178 3.02 19.50 -2.21
N ARG A 179 3.58 19.64 -1.01
CA ARG A 179 4.73 20.49 -0.75
C ARG A 179 5.99 19.76 -1.17
N SER A 180 6.95 20.49 -1.72
CA SER A 180 8.30 19.96 -1.95
C SER A 180 8.87 19.49 -0.60
N VAL A 181 9.00 18.17 -0.45
CA VAL A 181 9.64 17.52 0.70
C VAL A 181 11.13 17.76 0.67
#